data_AF-A0A842URL0-F1
#
_entry.id   AF-A0A842URL0-F1
#
_cell.length_a   1.000
_cell.length_b   1.000
_cell.length_c   1.000
_cell.angle_alpha   90.00
_cell.angle_beta   90.00
_cell.angle_gamma   90.00
#
_symmetry.space_group_name_H-M   'P 1'
#
loop_
_entity.id
_entity.type
_entity.pdbx_description
1 polymer ?
#
loop_
_entity_poly.entity_id
_entity_poly.type
_entity_poly.pdbx_seq_one_letter_code
_entity_poly.pdbx_strand_id
1 'polypeptide(L)'
;MATPYTSASSHRRLPKQVKILAALIIGVLLFGVFGHVIFENQTPTGAFSSTVKTLAHVSKTGIHGEVGSQNQGFQIIMQLFGVIVIWFSIWAAFDLAVAGKFEDYFKEAKHMKKISNLKNHYIVCGAGRVGKSVGARLKQRGKNVVFIEKDKGVIDRLRSEGCLVMDVGPIDEKTLLDAGAENADGIVASLGDDSKNLLLTLTAKEINSHITVAVRINEAKLIPKFKKAGAGLLIIPEAVGGCRLADAMLGNITDDVIVGK
;
A
#
# COMPACT_ATOMS: atom_id res chain seq x y z
N MET A 1 -21.30 8.46 24.70
CA MET A 1 -21.35 9.15 23.40
C MET A 1 -20.11 8.78 22.62
N ALA A 2 -20.20 7.74 21.78
CA ALA A 2 -19.09 7.27 20.95
C ALA A 2 -19.18 7.98 19.58
N THR A 3 -18.12 8.65 19.18
CA THR A 3 -17.99 9.20 17.82
C THR A 3 -17.68 8.06 16.85
N PRO A 4 -18.40 7.94 15.72
CA PRO A 4 -18.07 6.94 14.71
C PRO A 4 -16.87 7.44 13.90
N TYR A 5 -15.72 6.78 14.07
CA TYR A 5 -14.55 7.05 13.23
C TYR A 5 -14.80 6.51 11.83
N THR A 6 -14.93 7.46 10.93
CA THR A 6 -15.10 7.33 9.49
C THR A 6 -14.13 6.33 8.86
N SER A 7 -14.69 5.52 7.96
CA SER A 7 -14.02 4.52 7.15
C SER A 7 -13.04 5.18 6.18
N ALA A 8 -11.75 4.87 6.35
CA ALA A 8 -10.75 5.12 5.32
C ALA A 8 -10.52 3.81 4.56
N SER A 9 -11.42 3.54 3.62
CA SER A 9 -11.16 2.64 2.50
C SER A 9 -9.81 3.02 1.87
N SER A 10 -8.87 2.06 1.83
CA SER A 10 -7.69 2.14 0.97
C SER A 10 -8.15 1.97 -0.48
N HIS A 11 -8.84 3.00 -0.97
CA HIS A 11 -9.18 3.10 -2.37
C HIS A 11 -7.87 3.07 -3.16
N ARG A 12 -7.89 2.32 -4.25
CA ARG A 12 -7.01 2.45 -5.41
C ARG A 12 -6.92 3.92 -5.80
N ARG A 13 -6.06 4.69 -5.14
CA ARG A 13 -5.94 6.12 -5.39
C ARG A 13 -4.92 6.25 -6.52
N LEU A 14 -5.45 6.32 -7.75
CA LEU A 14 -4.73 6.88 -8.88
C LEU A 14 -3.99 8.15 -8.39
N PRO A 15 -2.73 8.34 -8.78
CA PRO A 15 -1.95 9.49 -8.32
C PRO A 15 -2.73 10.77 -8.63
N LYS A 16 -2.64 11.77 -7.74
CA LYS A 16 -3.42 13.01 -7.86
C LYS A 16 -3.29 13.62 -9.26
N GLN A 17 -2.11 13.54 -9.87
CA GLN A 17 -1.82 13.98 -11.23
C GLN A 17 -2.67 13.27 -12.29
N VAL A 18 -2.90 11.95 -12.19
CA VAL A 18 -3.74 11.20 -13.15
C VAL A 18 -5.21 11.55 -12.99
N LYS A 19 -5.69 11.82 -11.77
CA LYS A 19 -7.05 12.30 -11.54
C LYS A 19 -7.27 13.70 -12.12
N ILE A 20 -6.28 14.59 -11.95
CA ILE A 20 -6.30 15.94 -12.52
C ILE A 20 -6.25 15.86 -14.04
N LEU A 21 -5.38 15.02 -14.63
CA LEU A 21 -5.30 14.81 -16.07
C LEU A 21 -6.62 14.28 -16.65
N ALA A 22 -7.22 13.27 -16.02
CA ALA A 22 -8.51 12.73 -16.46
C ALA A 22 -9.62 13.79 -16.38
N ALA A 23 -9.66 14.57 -15.29
CA ALA A 23 -10.62 15.66 -15.14
C ALA A 23 -10.44 16.76 -16.21
N LEU A 24 -9.18 17.11 -16.54
CA LEU A 24 -8.86 18.08 -17.59
C LEU A 24 -9.29 17.58 -18.97
N ILE A 25 -8.99 16.32 -19.32
CA ILE A 25 -9.39 15.72 -20.59
C ILE A 25 -10.92 15.71 -20.73
N ILE A 26 -11.63 15.28 -19.68
CA ILE A 26 -13.11 15.27 -19.67
C ILE A 26 -13.64 16.70 -19.82
N GLY A 27 -13.07 17.67 -19.11
CA GLY A 27 -13.48 19.08 -19.19
C GLY A 27 -13.32 19.65 -20.60
N VAL A 28 -12.19 19.39 -21.27
CA VAL A 28 -11.94 19.83 -22.65
C VAL A 28 -12.87 19.14 -23.65
N LEU A 29 -13.14 17.84 -23.47
CA LEU A 29 -14.10 17.12 -24.32
C LEU A 29 -15.52 17.68 -24.18
N LEU A 30 -15.98 17.96 -22.95
CA LEU A 30 -17.30 18.55 -22.71
C LEU A 30 -17.40 19.96 -23.29
N PHE A 31 -16.37 20.79 -23.07
CA PHE A 31 -16.30 22.13 -23.65
C PHE A 31 -16.34 22.09 -25.17
N GLY A 32 -15.60 21.17 -25.79
CA GLY A 32 -15.58 20.99 -27.24
C GLY A 32 -16.93 20.55 -27.80
N VAL A 33 -17.56 19.53 -27.19
CA VAL A 33 -18.89 19.04 -27.60
C VAL A 33 -19.91 20.15 -27.49
N PHE A 34 -19.91 20.89 -26.37
CA PHE A 34 -20.84 21.99 -26.15
C PHE A 34 -20.65 23.12 -27.16
N GLY A 35 -19.40 23.47 -27.46
CA GLY A 35 -19.10 24.49 -28.47
C GLY A 35 -19.55 24.10 -29.88
N HIS A 36 -19.29 22.87 -30.31
CA HIS A 36 -19.75 22.39 -31.62
C HIS A 36 -21.29 22.27 -31.71
N VAL A 37 -21.98 21.95 -30.61
CA VAL A 37 -23.45 21.93 -30.58
C VAL A 37 -24.03 23.34 -30.69
N ILE A 38 -23.47 24.33 -29.99
CA ILE A 38 -24.00 25.71 -29.98
C ILE A 38 -23.60 26.51 -31.21
N PHE A 39 -22.32 26.50 -31.56
CA PHE A 39 -21.77 27.36 -32.61
C PHE A 39 -21.94 26.77 -34.00
N GLU A 40 -21.95 25.43 -34.11
CA GLU A 40 -22.03 24.73 -35.41
C GLU A 40 -23.33 23.91 -35.58
N ASN A 41 -24.27 23.97 -34.62
CA ASN A 41 -25.56 23.27 -34.64
C ASN A 41 -25.44 21.76 -34.95
N GLN A 42 -24.33 21.14 -34.55
CA GLN A 42 -24.09 19.71 -34.79
C GLN A 42 -24.88 18.85 -33.81
N THR A 43 -25.23 17.63 -34.24
CA THR A 43 -25.74 16.61 -33.32
C THR A 43 -24.67 16.28 -32.27
N PRO A 44 -25.05 15.89 -31.03
CA PRO A 44 -24.07 15.59 -29.97
C PRO A 44 -23.02 14.54 -30.36
N THR A 45 -23.41 13.56 -31.18
CA THR A 45 -22.52 12.52 -31.70
C THR A 45 -21.55 13.06 -32.76
N GLY A 46 -22.01 13.96 -33.63
CA GLY A 46 -21.17 14.68 -34.58
C GLY A 46 -20.16 15.60 -33.88
N ALA A 47 -20.65 16.38 -32.90
CA ALA A 47 -19.85 17.29 -32.09
C ALA A 47 -18.73 16.57 -31.31
N PHE A 48 -19.00 15.37 -30.79
CA PHE A 48 -17.98 14.53 -30.16
C PHE A 48 -16.89 14.10 -31.16
N SER A 49 -17.28 13.63 -32.35
CA SER A 49 -16.31 13.25 -33.40
C SER A 49 -15.45 14.44 -33.84
N SER A 50 -16.06 15.61 -34.03
CA SER A 50 -15.37 16.85 -34.40
C SER A 50 -14.40 17.29 -33.29
N THR A 51 -14.85 17.28 -32.03
CA THR A 51 -14.04 17.59 -30.85
C THR A 51 -12.80 16.72 -30.75
N VAL A 52 -12.96 15.40 -30.91
CA VAL A 52 -11.84 14.44 -30.86
C VAL A 52 -10.86 14.68 -32.01
N LYS A 53 -11.35 14.96 -33.22
CA LYS A 53 -10.51 15.26 -34.39
C LYS A 53 -9.71 16.55 -34.21
N THR A 54 -10.34 17.62 -33.72
CA THR A 54 -9.68 18.90 -33.42
C THR A 54 -8.61 18.72 -32.35
N LEU A 55 -8.91 18.00 -31.26
CA LEU A 55 -7.96 17.73 -30.19
C LEU A 55 -6.76 16.89 -30.67
N ALA A 56 -7.01 15.89 -31.51
CA ALA A 56 -5.99 15.06 -32.14
C ALA A 56 -5.22 15.79 -33.26
N HIS A 57 -5.55 17.06 -33.54
CA HIS A 57 -5.02 17.84 -34.65
C HIS A 57 -5.26 17.19 -36.03
N VAL A 58 -6.21 16.26 -36.10
CA VAL A 58 -6.68 15.62 -37.34
C VAL A 58 -7.79 16.48 -37.93
N SER A 59 -7.44 17.73 -38.28
CA SER A 59 -8.33 18.56 -39.10
C SER A 59 -8.20 18.14 -40.55
N LYS A 60 -9.30 17.64 -41.14
CA LYS A 60 -9.36 17.32 -42.58
C LYS A 60 -9.57 18.57 -43.45
N THR A 61 -9.85 19.72 -42.84
CA THR A 61 -10.05 20.99 -43.52
C THR A 61 -8.82 21.85 -43.31
N GLY A 62 -8.11 22.13 -44.40
CA GLY A 62 -7.16 23.23 -44.44
C GLY A 62 -7.85 24.51 -43.99
N ILE A 63 -7.05 25.48 -43.54
CA ILE A 63 -7.40 26.69 -42.77
C ILE A 63 -8.51 27.59 -43.43
N HIS A 64 -9.11 27.19 -44.55
CA HIS A 64 -10.11 27.93 -45.33
C HIS A 64 -11.29 27.05 -45.81
N GLY A 65 -11.91 26.27 -44.93
CA GLY A 65 -13.19 25.62 -45.20
C GLY A 65 -14.31 26.26 -44.38
N GLU A 66 -15.00 27.27 -44.93
CA GLU A 66 -16.30 27.83 -44.52
C GLU A 66 -16.67 27.83 -43.02
N VAL A 67 -15.72 28.11 -42.12
CA VAL A 67 -16.07 28.46 -40.74
C VAL A 67 -16.34 29.96 -40.72
N GLY A 68 -17.61 30.34 -40.59
CA GLY A 68 -18.01 31.74 -40.44
C GLY A 68 -17.13 32.45 -39.40
N SER A 69 -16.78 33.70 -39.66
CA SER A 69 -15.86 34.52 -38.84
C SER A 69 -16.20 34.52 -37.34
N GLN A 70 -17.44 34.24 -36.97
CA GLN A 70 -17.94 34.13 -35.61
C GLN A 70 -17.42 32.90 -34.83
N ASN A 71 -17.05 31.80 -35.50
CA ASN A 71 -16.69 30.53 -34.85
C ASN A 71 -15.17 30.27 -34.80
N GLN A 72 -14.36 31.14 -35.42
CA GLN A 72 -12.90 31.01 -35.46
C GLN A 72 -12.26 31.15 -34.08
N GLY A 73 -12.77 32.05 -33.24
CA GLY A 73 -12.26 32.25 -31.88
C GLY A 73 -12.41 31.01 -31.01
N PHE A 74 -13.54 30.30 -31.14
CA PHE A 74 -13.76 29.03 -30.44
C PHE A 74 -12.73 27.97 -30.84
N GLN A 75 -12.47 27.80 -32.13
CA GLN A 75 -11.51 26.81 -32.63
C GLN A 75 -10.08 27.10 -32.15
N ILE A 76 -9.66 28.37 -32.13
CA ILE A 76 -8.33 28.77 -31.63
C ILE A 76 -8.20 28.47 -30.13
N ILE A 77 -9.22 28.82 -29.34
CA ILE A 77 -9.24 28.55 -27.89
C ILE A 77 -9.15 27.04 -27.64
N MET A 78 -9.94 26.26 -28.38
CA MET A 78 -9.97 24.80 -28.27
C MET A 78 -8.62 24.17 -28.63
N GLN A 79 -7.94 24.67 -29.65
CA GLN A 79 -6.59 24.22 -30.03
C GLN A 79 -5.57 24.52 -28.91
N LEU A 80 -5.61 25.71 -28.30
CA LEU A 80 -4.70 26.08 -27.22
C LEU A 80 -4.87 25.17 -26.00
N PHE A 81 -6.12 24.89 -25.59
CA PHE A 81 -6.39 23.92 -24.54
C PHE A 81 -5.91 22.52 -24.90
N GLY A 82 -6.06 22.10 -26.16
CA GLY A 82 -5.55 20.83 -26.65
C GLY A 82 -4.04 20.69 -26.49
N VAL A 83 -3.28 21.71 -26.89
CA VAL A 83 -1.82 21.73 -26.73
C VAL A 83 -1.41 21.66 -25.25
N ILE A 84 -2.11 22.38 -24.37
CA ILE A 84 -1.86 22.34 -22.92
C ILE A 84 -2.08 20.94 -22.36
N VAL A 85 -3.16 20.26 -22.76
CA VAL A 85 -3.45 18.88 -22.33
C VAL A 85 -2.38 17.91 -22.83
N ILE A 86 -1.95 18.03 -24.09
CA ILE A 86 -0.87 17.19 -24.65
C ILE A 86 0.43 17.42 -23.88
N TRP A 87 0.81 18.67 -23.65
CA TRP A 87 2.03 19.02 -22.90
C TRP A 87 1.99 18.47 -21.47
N PHE A 88 0.86 18.64 -20.79
CA PHE A 88 0.65 18.10 -19.45
C PHE A 88 0.65 16.57 -19.44
N SER A 89 0.16 15.92 -20.51
CA SER A 89 0.19 14.47 -20.67
C SER A 89 1.62 13.95 -20.80
N ILE A 90 2.46 14.63 -21.59
CA ILE A 90 3.88 14.29 -21.74
C ILE A 90 4.61 14.45 -20.40
N TRP A 91 4.38 15.56 -19.70
CA TRP A 91 4.96 15.80 -18.37
C TRP A 91 4.53 14.73 -17.35
N ALA A 92 3.24 14.40 -17.29
CA ALA A 92 2.72 13.36 -16.40
C ALA A 92 3.27 11.96 -16.74
N ALA A 93 3.43 11.65 -18.03
CA ALA A 93 4.06 10.40 -18.48
C ALA A 93 5.54 10.34 -18.09
N PHE A 94 6.27 11.45 -18.20
CA PHE A 94 7.66 11.55 -17.78
C PHE A 94 7.81 11.39 -16.26
N ASP A 95 7.01 12.10 -15.46
CA ASP A 95 7.04 11.96 -13.99
C ASP A 95 6.71 10.53 -13.58
N LEU A 96 5.76 9.87 -14.25
CA LEU A 96 5.42 8.48 -13.98
C LEU A 96 6.56 7.50 -14.35
N ALA A 97 7.26 7.75 -15.46
CA ALA A 97 8.40 6.94 -15.90
C ALA A 97 9.63 7.14 -14.99
N VAL A 98 9.97 8.39 -14.67
CA VAL A 98 11.13 8.75 -13.82
C VAL A 98 10.90 8.38 -12.37
N ALA A 99 9.68 8.53 -11.86
CA ALA A 99 9.40 8.19 -10.47
C ALA A 99 9.50 6.67 -10.20
N GLY A 100 9.64 5.81 -11.21
CA GLY A 100 9.78 4.36 -11.04
C GLY A 100 8.58 3.67 -10.38
N LYS A 101 7.50 4.42 -10.08
CA LYS A 101 6.32 3.97 -9.32
C LYS A 101 5.54 2.85 -10.01
N PHE A 102 5.77 2.62 -11.30
CA PHE A 102 5.18 1.49 -12.03
C PHE A 102 5.51 0.14 -11.37
N GLU A 103 6.71 -0.01 -10.79
CA GLU A 103 7.10 -1.26 -10.15
C GLU A 103 6.36 -1.48 -8.83
N ASP A 104 6.13 -0.42 -8.04
CA ASP A 104 5.38 -0.50 -6.79
C ASP A 104 3.89 -0.77 -7.01
N TYR A 105 3.29 -0.20 -8.05
CA TYR A 105 1.87 -0.41 -8.38
C TYR A 105 1.56 -1.86 -8.79
N PHE A 106 2.40 -2.50 -9.61
CA PHE A 106 2.21 -3.91 -9.96
C PHE A 106 2.69 -4.85 -8.84
N LYS A 107 3.72 -4.48 -8.07
CA LYS A 107 4.18 -5.26 -6.92
C LYS A 107 3.10 -5.37 -5.84
N GLU A 108 2.39 -4.30 -5.51
CA GLU A 108 1.35 -4.35 -4.47
C GLU A 108 0.15 -5.24 -4.84
N ALA A 109 -0.35 -5.14 -6.08
CA ALA A 109 -1.44 -5.99 -6.54
C ALA A 109 -1.05 -7.48 -6.64
N LYS A 110 0.20 -7.76 -7.02
CA LYS A 110 0.75 -9.12 -7.07
C LYS A 110 1.09 -9.65 -5.66
N HIS A 111 1.51 -8.77 -4.75
CA HIS A 111 1.79 -9.08 -3.34
C HIS A 111 0.53 -9.52 -2.61
N MET A 112 -0.57 -8.78 -2.71
CA MET A 112 -1.82 -9.15 -2.04
C MET A 112 -2.38 -10.48 -2.55
N LYS A 113 -2.31 -10.74 -3.87
CA LYS A 113 -2.72 -12.02 -4.45
C LYS A 113 -1.79 -13.18 -4.06
N LYS A 114 -0.51 -12.89 -3.80
CA LYS A 114 0.44 -13.88 -3.28
C LYS A 114 0.14 -14.18 -1.81
N ILE A 115 -0.13 -13.16 -0.99
CA ILE A 115 -0.46 -13.29 0.43
C ILE A 115 -1.73 -14.11 0.64
N SER A 116 -2.81 -13.81 -0.10
CA SER A 116 -4.10 -14.53 0.06
C SER A 116 -4.05 -16.02 -0.29
N ASN A 117 -3.04 -16.45 -1.06
CA ASN A 117 -2.84 -17.86 -1.45
C ASN A 117 -1.73 -18.55 -0.67
N LEU A 118 -1.07 -17.87 0.27
CA LEU A 118 -0.07 -18.51 1.12
C LEU A 118 -0.73 -19.46 2.11
N LYS A 119 -0.12 -20.64 2.23
CA LYS A 119 -0.36 -21.60 3.30
C LYS A 119 0.98 -21.88 3.96
N ASN A 120 0.96 -22.24 5.24
CA ASN A 120 2.16 -22.59 6.01
C ASN A 120 3.20 -21.44 6.04
N HIS A 121 2.72 -20.22 6.25
CA HIS A 121 3.53 -19.01 6.39
C HIS A 121 3.44 -18.43 7.80
N TYR A 122 4.34 -17.51 8.11
CA TYR A 122 4.35 -16.78 9.37
C TYR A 122 3.95 -15.33 9.17
N ILE A 123 3.18 -14.80 10.11
CA ILE A 123 2.78 -13.39 10.12
C ILE A 123 3.55 -12.68 11.22
N VAL A 124 4.21 -11.57 10.91
CA VAL A 124 4.95 -10.75 11.88
C VAL A 124 4.29 -9.40 12.01
N CYS A 125 3.64 -9.17 13.15
CA CYS A 125 2.93 -7.93 13.47
C CYS A 125 3.88 -6.95 14.17
N GLY A 126 4.23 -5.87 13.45
CA GLY A 126 5.22 -4.89 13.86
C GLY A 126 6.65 -5.31 13.50
N ALA A 127 7.27 -4.59 12.58
CA ALA A 127 8.62 -4.82 12.09
C ALA A 127 9.66 -3.90 12.74
N GLY A 128 9.53 -3.69 14.06
CA GLY A 128 10.57 -3.07 14.88
C GLY A 128 11.81 -3.97 15.02
N ARG A 129 12.68 -3.64 15.97
CA ARG A 129 13.95 -4.37 16.20
C ARG A 129 13.76 -5.89 16.31
N VAL A 130 12.83 -6.33 17.15
CA VAL A 130 12.56 -7.76 17.38
C VAL A 130 11.86 -8.40 16.19
N GLY A 131 10.77 -7.79 15.70
CA GLY A 131 10.01 -8.34 14.58
C GLY A 131 10.86 -8.50 13.31
N LYS A 132 11.72 -7.52 13.02
CA LYS A 132 12.67 -7.61 11.90
C LYS A 132 13.63 -8.79 12.05
N SER A 133 14.24 -8.96 13.23
CA SER A 133 15.15 -10.08 13.48
C SER A 133 14.46 -11.43 13.37
N VAL A 134 13.24 -11.55 13.91
CA VAL A 134 12.44 -12.78 13.82
C VAL A 134 12.12 -13.11 12.37
N GLY A 135 11.60 -12.14 11.61
CA GLY A 135 11.27 -12.35 10.20
C GLY A 135 12.50 -12.66 9.34
N ALA A 136 13.65 -12.01 9.59
CA ALA A 136 14.90 -12.33 8.91
C ALA A 136 15.34 -13.78 9.16
N ARG A 137 15.28 -14.25 10.41
CA ARG A 137 15.69 -15.61 10.76
C ARG A 137 14.74 -16.68 10.23
N LEU A 138 13.43 -16.39 10.18
CA LEU A 138 12.44 -17.25 9.53
C LEU A 138 12.69 -17.35 8.02
N LYS A 139 12.95 -16.22 7.33
CA LYS A 139 13.30 -16.23 5.89
C LYS A 139 14.59 -16.99 5.61
N GLN A 140 15.62 -16.84 6.45
CA GLN A 140 16.87 -17.61 6.33
C GLN A 140 16.67 -19.12 6.45
N ARG A 141 15.63 -19.55 7.18
CA ARG A 141 15.22 -20.96 7.28
C ARG A 141 14.25 -21.39 6.17
N GLY A 142 14.11 -20.60 5.09
CA GLY A 142 13.27 -20.90 3.94
C GLY A 142 11.76 -20.76 4.21
N LYS A 143 11.35 -20.08 5.28
CA LYS A 143 9.92 -19.88 5.59
C LYS A 143 9.38 -18.63 4.90
N ASN A 144 8.13 -18.71 4.44
CA ASN A 144 7.40 -17.55 3.94
C ASN A 144 6.98 -16.66 5.11
N VAL A 145 7.24 -15.36 5.00
CA VAL A 145 6.94 -14.37 6.06
C VAL A 145 6.19 -13.19 5.46
N VAL A 146 5.09 -12.82 6.10
CA VAL A 146 4.30 -11.63 5.83
C VAL A 146 4.46 -10.66 7.00
N PHE A 147 4.96 -9.46 6.75
CA PHE A 147 5.05 -8.41 7.76
C PHE A 147 3.80 -7.53 7.72
N ILE A 148 3.34 -7.09 8.88
CA ILE A 148 2.28 -6.10 9.04
C ILE A 148 2.89 -4.89 9.73
N GLU A 149 2.95 -3.75 9.04
CA GLU A 149 3.62 -2.54 9.52
C GLU A 149 2.88 -1.28 9.04
N LYS A 150 3.00 -0.20 9.82
CA LYS A 150 2.40 1.11 9.52
C LYS A 150 3.44 2.19 9.19
N ASP A 151 4.68 2.03 9.65
CA ASP A 151 5.75 3.00 9.40
C ASP A 151 6.26 2.89 7.96
N LYS A 152 6.06 3.96 7.18
CA LYS A 152 6.45 3.99 5.75
C LYS A 152 7.93 3.74 5.53
N GLY A 153 8.80 4.31 6.37
CA GLY A 153 10.24 4.13 6.23
C GLY A 153 10.66 2.67 6.46
N VAL A 154 10.01 1.99 7.41
CA VAL A 154 10.23 0.55 7.64
C VAL A 154 9.67 -0.28 6.48
N ILE A 155 8.48 0.06 5.98
CA ILE A 155 7.83 -0.63 4.86
C ILE A 155 8.70 -0.56 3.60
N ASP A 156 9.16 0.62 3.22
CA ASP A 156 9.98 0.84 2.02
C ASP A 156 11.28 0.04 2.09
N ARG A 157 11.92 0.03 3.26
CA ARG A 157 13.12 -0.78 3.49
C ARG A 157 12.83 -2.28 3.35
N LEU A 158 11.79 -2.79 3.99
CA LEU A 158 11.44 -4.23 3.90
C LEU A 158 11.08 -4.63 2.45
N ARG A 159 10.40 -3.76 1.71
CA ARG A 159 10.09 -3.98 0.29
C ARG A 159 11.35 -4.04 -0.56
N SER A 160 12.32 -3.14 -0.31
CA SER A 160 13.64 -3.18 -0.98
C SER A 160 14.41 -4.48 -0.68
N GLU A 161 14.22 -5.06 0.51
CA GLU A 161 14.77 -6.36 0.93
C GLU A 161 13.96 -7.56 0.39
N GLY A 162 12.97 -7.34 -0.49
CA GLY A 162 12.13 -8.38 -1.08
C GLY A 162 11.21 -9.08 -0.06
N CYS A 163 10.79 -8.39 1.00
CA CYS A 163 9.81 -8.90 1.96
C CYS A 163 8.36 -8.65 1.49
N LEU A 164 7.46 -9.55 1.88
CA LEU A 164 6.01 -9.31 1.75
C LEU A 164 5.59 -8.45 2.95
N VAL A 165 5.00 -7.29 2.68
CA VAL A 165 4.61 -6.32 3.71
C VAL A 165 3.20 -5.81 3.42
N MET A 166 2.33 -5.89 4.41
CA MET A 166 1.03 -5.23 4.43
C MET A 166 1.16 -3.88 5.13
N ASP A 167 0.79 -2.84 4.41
CA ASP A 167 0.81 -1.45 4.82
C ASP A 167 -0.58 -1.06 5.36
N VAL A 168 -0.74 -1.20 6.66
CA VAL A 168 -2.05 -1.11 7.35
C VAL A 168 -1.87 -0.37 8.67
N GLY A 169 -2.89 0.43 9.02
CA GLY A 169 -2.87 1.26 10.23
C GLY A 169 -3.05 0.42 11.50
N PRO A 170 -4.30 0.24 11.99
CA PRO A 170 -4.57 -0.66 13.10
C PRO A 170 -4.54 -2.12 12.63
N ILE A 171 -3.93 -3.00 13.42
CA ILE A 171 -3.96 -4.45 13.18
C ILE A 171 -5.21 -4.99 13.87
N ASP A 172 -6.25 -5.23 13.07
CA ASP A 172 -7.55 -5.76 13.48
C ASP A 172 -7.79 -7.16 12.90
N GLU A 173 -8.96 -7.73 13.21
CA GLU A 173 -9.38 -9.05 12.73
C GLU A 173 -9.30 -9.15 11.20
N LYS A 174 -9.84 -8.15 10.50
CA LYS A 174 -9.80 -8.10 9.03
C LYS A 174 -8.37 -8.09 8.51
N THR A 175 -7.49 -7.32 9.12
CA THR A 175 -6.07 -7.25 8.73
C THR A 175 -5.40 -8.62 8.88
N LEU A 176 -5.71 -9.36 9.94
CA LEU A 176 -5.20 -10.71 10.13
C LEU A 176 -5.78 -11.72 9.12
N LEU A 177 -7.07 -11.61 8.80
CA LEU A 177 -7.70 -12.43 7.75
C LEU A 177 -7.08 -12.15 6.37
N ASP A 178 -6.90 -10.88 6.02
CA ASP A 178 -6.25 -10.45 4.78
C ASP A 178 -4.78 -10.92 4.71
N ALA A 179 -4.12 -11.09 5.86
CA ALA A 179 -2.78 -11.67 5.99
C ALA A 179 -2.75 -13.21 5.92
N GLY A 180 -3.91 -13.85 5.86
CA GLY A 180 -4.06 -15.30 5.80
C GLY A 180 -3.89 -16.00 7.16
N ALA A 181 -4.26 -15.35 8.27
CA ALA A 181 -4.12 -15.92 9.62
C ALA A 181 -4.85 -17.26 9.83
N GLU A 182 -5.91 -17.54 9.06
CA GLU A 182 -6.60 -18.84 9.10
C GLU A 182 -5.69 -20.02 8.75
N ASN A 183 -4.74 -19.82 7.82
CA ASN A 183 -3.88 -20.87 7.26
C ASN A 183 -2.39 -20.68 7.59
N ALA A 184 -2.07 -19.77 8.51
CA ALA A 184 -0.70 -19.48 8.91
C ALA A 184 -0.18 -20.48 9.97
N ASP A 185 1.11 -20.81 9.90
CA ASP A 185 1.79 -21.68 10.88
C ASP A 185 1.97 -20.98 12.23
N GLY A 186 2.06 -19.65 12.22
CA GLY A 186 2.22 -18.87 13.44
C GLY A 186 2.18 -17.36 13.23
N ILE A 187 1.88 -16.66 14.33
CA ILE A 187 1.85 -15.19 14.40
C ILE A 187 2.85 -14.71 15.45
N VAL A 188 3.58 -13.67 15.10
CA VAL A 188 4.49 -12.96 16.01
C VAL A 188 3.88 -11.61 16.35
N ALA A 189 3.45 -11.44 17.59
CA ALA A 189 2.99 -10.17 18.14
C ALA A 189 4.18 -9.41 18.71
N SER A 190 4.76 -8.49 17.93
CA SER A 190 5.97 -7.74 18.30
C SER A 190 5.78 -6.23 18.33
N LEU A 191 4.56 -5.76 18.59
CA LEU A 191 4.28 -4.34 18.76
C LEU A 191 4.97 -3.79 20.02
N GLY A 192 5.15 -2.47 20.07
CA GLY A 192 5.76 -1.78 21.21
C GLY A 192 4.90 -1.74 22.47
N ASP A 193 3.61 -2.08 22.37
CA ASP A 193 2.60 -1.93 23.41
C ASP A 193 1.99 -3.30 23.75
N ASP A 194 2.13 -3.72 25.02
CA ASP A 194 1.66 -5.01 25.49
C ASP A 194 0.13 -5.14 25.42
N SER A 195 -0.60 -4.04 25.56
CA SER A 195 -2.07 -4.06 25.45
C SER A 195 -2.50 -4.40 24.03
N LYS A 196 -1.78 -3.87 23.03
CA LYS A 196 -2.03 -4.18 21.61
C LYS A 196 -1.61 -5.60 21.26
N ASN A 197 -0.48 -6.06 21.78
CA ASN A 197 -0.07 -7.46 21.60
C ASN A 197 -1.07 -8.43 22.24
N LEU A 198 -1.68 -8.08 23.37
CA LEU A 198 -2.68 -8.91 24.04
C LEU A 198 -3.97 -8.99 23.21
N LEU A 199 -4.47 -7.85 22.73
CA LEU A 199 -5.63 -7.81 21.83
C LEU A 199 -5.36 -8.64 20.57
N LEU A 200 -4.20 -8.43 19.94
CA LEU A 200 -3.77 -9.18 18.76
C LEU A 200 -3.74 -10.69 19.01
N THR A 201 -3.27 -11.11 20.19
CA THR A 201 -3.24 -12.53 20.59
C THR A 201 -4.64 -13.11 20.68
N LEU A 202 -5.58 -12.38 21.31
CA LEU A 202 -6.97 -12.81 21.41
C LEU A 202 -7.62 -12.93 20.03
N THR A 203 -7.51 -11.91 19.20
CA THR A 203 -8.07 -11.91 17.84
C THR A 203 -7.46 -13.02 16.97
N ALA A 204 -6.15 -13.26 17.07
CA ALA A 204 -5.51 -14.38 16.38
C ALA A 204 -6.09 -15.74 16.80
N LYS A 205 -6.36 -15.91 18.10
CA LYS A 205 -6.96 -17.15 18.65
C LYS A 205 -8.45 -17.30 18.35
N GLU A 206 -9.17 -16.20 18.18
CA GLU A 206 -10.56 -16.22 17.69
C GLU A 206 -10.62 -16.66 16.23
N ILE A 207 -9.72 -16.16 15.37
CA ILE A 207 -9.63 -16.55 13.95
C ILE A 207 -9.18 -18.01 13.80
N ASN A 208 -8.12 -18.40 14.51
CA ASN A 208 -7.57 -19.75 14.47
C ASN A 208 -7.13 -20.18 15.87
N SER A 209 -7.94 -21.01 16.53
CA SER A 209 -7.67 -21.48 17.90
C SER A 209 -6.38 -22.29 18.01
N HIS A 210 -5.94 -22.93 16.92
CA HIS A 210 -4.75 -23.79 16.87
C HIS A 210 -3.47 -23.05 16.48
N ILE A 211 -3.55 -21.80 16.01
CA ILE A 211 -2.35 -21.07 15.57
C ILE A 211 -1.39 -20.81 16.73
N THR A 212 -0.09 -20.96 16.49
CA THR A 212 0.91 -20.61 17.50
C THR A 212 1.13 -19.10 17.51
N VAL A 213 0.85 -18.45 18.63
CA VAL A 213 1.12 -17.01 18.81
C VAL A 213 2.35 -16.84 19.70
N ALA A 214 3.40 -16.26 19.13
CA ALA A 214 4.60 -15.84 19.84
C ALA A 214 4.52 -14.34 20.15
N VAL A 215 4.72 -13.95 21.40
CA VAL A 215 4.50 -12.57 21.82
C VAL A 215 5.75 -11.97 22.47
N ARG A 216 6.12 -10.77 22.02
CA ARG A 216 7.03 -9.89 22.73
C ARG A 216 6.26 -9.19 23.85
N ILE A 217 6.76 -9.30 25.06
CA ILE A 217 6.22 -8.64 26.25
C ILE A 217 7.28 -7.65 26.77
N ASN A 218 6.85 -6.48 27.20
CA ASN A 218 7.70 -5.53 27.91
C ASN A 218 7.60 -5.72 29.43
N GLU A 219 6.40 -5.98 29.96
CA GLU A 219 6.15 -6.11 31.39
C GLU A 219 5.89 -7.56 31.84
N ALA A 220 6.81 -8.13 32.63
CA ALA A 220 6.70 -9.51 33.13
C ALA A 220 5.40 -9.81 33.90
N LYS A 221 4.82 -8.82 34.58
CA LYS A 221 3.55 -8.95 35.31
C LYS A 221 2.36 -9.33 34.42
N LEU A 222 2.46 -9.12 33.10
CA LEU A 222 1.41 -9.43 32.14
C LEU A 222 1.47 -10.88 31.62
N ILE A 223 2.53 -11.63 31.91
CA ILE A 223 2.69 -13.04 31.51
C ILE A 223 1.42 -13.88 31.79
N PRO A 224 0.80 -13.83 32.99
CA PRO A 224 -0.41 -14.62 33.25
C PRO A 224 -1.58 -14.25 32.35
N LYS A 225 -1.71 -12.98 31.96
CA LYS A 225 -2.78 -12.52 31.05
C LYS A 225 -2.56 -13.05 29.63
N PHE A 226 -1.33 -13.02 29.14
CA PHE A 226 -0.99 -13.56 27.82
C PHE A 226 -1.15 -15.08 27.76
N LYS A 227 -0.76 -15.80 28.81
CA LYS A 227 -0.99 -17.25 28.90
C LYS A 227 -2.48 -17.59 28.84
N LYS A 228 -3.32 -16.85 29.59
CA LYS A 228 -4.78 -17.00 29.55
C LYS A 228 -5.38 -16.66 28.19
N ALA A 229 -4.81 -15.70 27.48
CA ALA A 229 -5.20 -15.35 26.11
C ALA A 229 -4.78 -16.40 25.05
N GLY A 230 -4.06 -17.45 25.44
CA GLY A 230 -3.66 -18.54 24.54
C GLY A 230 -2.33 -18.30 23.82
N ALA A 231 -1.50 -17.36 24.27
CA ALA A 231 -0.15 -17.21 23.71
C ALA A 231 0.68 -18.49 23.92
N GLY A 232 1.23 -19.02 22.83
CA GLY A 232 2.02 -20.26 22.85
C GLY A 232 3.49 -20.04 23.22
N LEU A 233 4.03 -18.86 22.93
CA LEU A 233 5.40 -18.48 23.26
C LEU A 233 5.45 -17.04 23.76
N LEU A 234 6.20 -16.81 24.83
CA LEU A 234 6.34 -15.50 25.46
C LEU A 234 7.82 -15.17 25.63
N ILE A 235 8.23 -14.00 25.15
CA ILE A 235 9.62 -13.54 25.24
C ILE A 235 9.64 -12.10 25.78
N ILE A 236 10.52 -11.85 26.74
CA ILE A 236 10.91 -10.51 27.19
C ILE A 236 12.34 -10.29 26.68
N PRO A 237 12.52 -9.61 25.53
CA PRO A 237 13.81 -9.50 24.87
C PRO A 237 14.90 -8.93 25.76
N GLU A 238 14.55 -7.95 26.59
CA GLU A 238 15.46 -7.25 27.49
C GLU A 238 15.96 -8.18 28.60
N ALA A 239 15.10 -9.05 29.12
CA ALA A 239 15.49 -10.06 30.12
C ALA A 239 16.38 -11.15 29.50
N VAL A 240 16.01 -11.66 28.31
CA VAL A 240 16.81 -12.67 27.60
C VAL A 240 18.18 -12.10 27.21
N GLY A 241 18.22 -10.89 26.65
CA GLY A 241 19.46 -10.19 26.32
C GLY A 241 20.32 -9.92 27.54
N GLY A 242 19.72 -9.49 28.66
CA GLY A 242 20.42 -9.28 29.93
C GLY A 242 21.07 -10.56 30.47
N CYS A 243 20.34 -11.69 30.48
CA CYS A 243 20.91 -12.98 30.88
C CYS A 243 22.08 -13.39 30.00
N ARG A 244 21.95 -13.26 28.66
CA ARG A 244 23.03 -13.61 27.72
C ARG A 244 24.27 -12.72 27.91
N LEU A 245 24.10 -11.43 28.19
CA LEU A 245 25.21 -10.52 28.46
C LEU A 245 25.91 -10.87 29.78
N ALA A 246 25.17 -11.22 30.83
CA ALA A 246 25.74 -11.66 32.09
C ALA A 246 26.53 -12.97 31.92
N ASP A 247 25.96 -13.95 31.22
CA ASP A 247 26.64 -15.21 30.92
C ASP A 247 27.94 -14.97 30.13
N ALA A 248 27.95 -14.06 29.16
CA ALA A 248 29.15 -13.70 28.40
C ALA A 248 30.22 -13.01 29.26
N MET A 249 29.83 -12.09 30.15
CA MET A 249 30.76 -11.45 31.10
C MET A 249 31.40 -12.46 32.06
N LEU A 250 30.70 -13.55 32.38
CA LEU A 250 31.20 -14.63 33.22
C LEU A 250 32.05 -15.66 32.44
N GLY A 251 32.27 -15.46 31.14
CA GLY A 251 33.03 -16.39 30.29
C GLY A 251 32.27 -17.67 29.93
N ASN A 252 30.95 -17.71 30.16
CA ASN A 252 30.12 -18.89 29.91
C ASN A 252 29.62 -19.00 28.46
N ILE A 253 29.86 -17.99 27.62
CA ILE A 253 29.46 -17.95 26.21
C ILE A 253 30.58 -17.33 25.37
N THR A 254 30.94 -17.95 24.25
CA THR A 254 31.90 -17.41 23.26
C THR A 254 31.24 -16.39 22.32
N ASP A 255 32.04 -15.42 21.85
CA ASP A 255 31.62 -14.16 21.18
C ASP A 255 30.66 -14.29 19.99
N ASP A 256 30.60 -15.46 19.33
CA ASP A 256 29.78 -15.69 18.14
C ASP A 256 28.26 -15.55 18.38
N VAL A 257 27.80 -15.78 19.61
CA VAL A 257 26.37 -15.77 19.97
C VAL A 257 25.80 -14.33 20.09
N ILE A 258 26.63 -13.34 20.40
CA ILE A 258 26.17 -11.98 20.75
C ILE A 258 25.65 -11.22 19.51
N VAL A 259 26.11 -11.59 18.31
CA VAL A 259 25.74 -10.90 17.05
C VAL A 259 24.60 -11.58 16.30
N GLY A 260 24.06 -12.69 16.82
CA GLY A 260 22.91 -13.38 16.21
C GLY A 260 23.20 -13.98 14.83
N LYS A 261 24.45 -14.36 14.56
CA LYS A 261 24.85 -15.11 13.35
C LYS A 261 24.68 -16.61 13.56
#